data_AF-A0A383DR25-F1
#
_entry.id   AF-A0A383DR25-F1
#
_cell.length_a   1.000
_cell.length_b   1.000
_cell.length_c   1.000
_cell.angle_alpha   90.00
_cell.angle_beta   90.00
_cell.angle_gamma   90.00
#
_symmetry.space_group_name_H-M   'P 1'
#
loop_
_entity.id
_entity.type
_entity.pdbx_description
1 polymer ?
#
loop_
_entity_poly.entity_id
_entity_poly.type
_entity_poly.pdbx_seq_one_letter_code
_entity_poly.pdbx_strand_id
1 'polypeptide(L)'
;MHALQHRGQEGCGIVSFDGKKYHSEKRFGLVGDNFSKENVIKNLTGNYAIGHNRYSTTGGASLRNIQPFFADTGSGGIGVAHNGNLTNAITLRTKLV
;
A
#
# COMPACT_ATOMS: atom_id res chain seq x y z
N MET A 1 -1.03 -11.59 2.91
CA MET A 1 -2.23 -10.76 2.62
C MET A 1 -3.50 -11.59 2.40
N HIS A 2 -3.47 -12.69 1.62
CA HIS A 2 -4.67 -13.49 1.31
C HIS A 2 -5.49 -13.92 2.55
N ALA A 3 -4.83 -14.43 3.60
CA ALA A 3 -5.50 -14.80 4.85
C ALA A 3 -6.22 -13.62 5.57
N LEU A 4 -5.84 -12.37 5.26
CA LEU A 4 -6.42 -11.16 5.81
C LEU A 4 -7.42 -10.48 4.84
N GLN A 5 -7.86 -11.17 3.78
CA GLN A 5 -8.77 -10.60 2.78
C GLN A 5 -10.10 -10.12 3.38
N HIS A 6 -10.57 -10.75 4.45
CA HIS A 6 -11.77 -10.34 5.17
C HIS A 6 -11.69 -8.93 5.80
N ARG A 7 -10.49 -8.33 5.82
CA ARG A 7 -10.25 -6.97 6.36
C ARG A 7 -10.27 -5.86 5.29
N GLY A 8 -10.61 -6.19 4.05
CA GLY A 8 -10.67 -5.21 2.95
C GLY A 8 -10.73 -5.91 1.61
N GLN A 9 -11.67 -5.55 0.73
CA GLN A 9 -11.92 -6.22 -0.55
C GLN A 9 -11.86 -5.27 -1.75
N GLU A 10 -11.77 -3.96 -1.50
CA GLU A 10 -11.87 -2.92 -2.51
C GLU A 10 -10.53 -2.66 -3.19
N GLY A 11 -9.43 -2.98 -2.54
CA GLY A 11 -8.12 -2.92 -3.14
C GLY A 11 -7.04 -3.59 -2.31
N CYS A 12 -5.93 -3.91 -2.95
CA CYS A 12 -4.77 -4.48 -2.32
C CYS A 12 -3.48 -3.94 -2.94
N GLY A 13 -2.42 -3.92 -2.15
CA GLY A 13 -1.12 -3.49 -2.63
C GLY A 13 0.02 -4.13 -1.86
N ILE A 14 1.18 -4.21 -2.53
CA ILE A 14 2.44 -4.64 -1.97
C ILE A 14 3.49 -3.61 -2.34
N VAL A 15 4.35 -3.27 -1.37
CA VAL A 15 5.62 -2.59 -1.62
C VAL A 15 6.74 -3.51 -1.15
N SER A 16 7.71 -3.79 -2.02
CA SER A 16 8.92 -4.56 -1.70
C SER A 16 10.18 -3.71 -1.83
N PHE A 17 11.27 -4.16 -1.21
CA PHE A 17 12.57 -3.49 -1.23
C PHE A 17 13.69 -4.51 -1.43
N ASP A 18 14.56 -4.25 -2.41
CA ASP A 18 15.66 -5.14 -2.81
C ASP A 18 17.02 -4.77 -2.19
N GLY A 19 17.05 -3.81 -1.27
CA GLY A 19 18.29 -3.25 -0.72
C GLY A 19 18.77 -1.98 -1.43
N LYS A 20 18.18 -1.64 -2.59
CA LYS A 20 18.52 -0.44 -3.37
C LYS A 20 17.29 0.35 -3.80
N LYS A 21 16.22 -0.33 -4.22
CA LYS A 21 15.02 0.29 -4.79
C LYS A 21 13.76 -0.32 -4.20
N TYR A 22 12.75 0.55 -4.10
CA TYR A 22 11.40 0.16 -3.76
C TYR A 22 10.63 -0.20 -5.03
N HIS A 23 9.83 -1.26 -4.94
CA HIS A 23 8.92 -1.71 -5.99
C HIS A 23 7.50 -1.71 -5.44
N SER A 24 6.54 -1.20 -6.21
CA SER A 24 5.16 -1.03 -5.73
C SER A 24 4.18 -1.56 -6.75
N GLU A 25 3.27 -2.43 -6.31
CA GLU A 25 2.13 -2.87 -7.10
C GLU A 25 0.84 -2.63 -6.31
N LYS A 26 -0.11 -1.92 -6.92
CA LYS A 26 -1.40 -1.56 -6.34
C LYS A 26 -2.50 -1.92 -7.31
N ARG A 27 -3.56 -2.55 -6.81
CA ARG A 27 -4.67 -3.01 -7.64
C ARG A 27 -5.99 -2.89 -6.87
N PHE A 28 -7.07 -2.62 -7.60
CA PHE A 28 -8.41 -2.74 -7.06
C PHE A 28 -8.81 -4.21 -6.92
N GLY A 29 -9.70 -4.50 -5.98
CA GLY A 29 -10.24 -5.83 -5.77
C GLY A 29 -9.34 -6.74 -4.91
N LEU A 30 -9.57 -8.04 -5.05
CA LEU A 30 -9.04 -9.07 -4.15
C LEU A 30 -7.58 -9.40 -4.43
N VAL A 31 -6.87 -9.86 -3.40
CA VAL A 31 -5.47 -10.32 -3.49
C VAL A 31 -5.36 -11.51 -4.44
N GLY A 32 -6.29 -12.46 -4.34
CA GLY A 32 -6.30 -13.67 -5.16
C GLY A 32 -6.37 -13.39 -6.66
N ASP A 33 -7.10 -12.35 -7.07
CA ASP A 33 -7.28 -12.01 -8.48
C ASP A 33 -6.05 -11.27 -9.05
N ASN A 34 -5.36 -10.52 -8.19
CA ASN A 34 -4.35 -9.55 -8.59
C ASN A 34 -2.91 -10.02 -8.40
N PHE A 35 -2.64 -10.81 -7.36
CA PHE A 35 -1.29 -11.24 -6.97
C PHE A 35 -1.05 -12.74 -7.13
N SER A 36 -1.92 -13.44 -7.87
CA SER A 36 -1.69 -14.84 -8.26
C SER A 36 -0.97 -14.99 -9.60
N LYS A 37 -0.82 -13.90 -10.37
CA LYS A 37 -0.15 -13.92 -11.66
C LYS A 37 1.36 -13.71 -11.47
N GLU A 38 2.15 -14.61 -12.04
CA GLU A 38 3.61 -14.61 -11.92
C GLU A 38 4.24 -13.29 -12.39
N ASN A 39 3.72 -12.68 -13.47
CA ASN A 39 4.24 -11.41 -13.98
C ASN A 39 4.07 -10.24 -12.99
N VAL A 40 3.02 -10.25 -12.16
CA VAL A 40 2.83 -9.24 -11.11
C VAL A 40 3.83 -9.45 -9.98
N ILE A 41 4.03 -10.71 -9.57
CA ILE A 41 4.99 -11.05 -8.51
C ILE A 41 6.44 -10.79 -8.94
N LYS A 42 6.78 -11.00 -10.22
CA LYS A 42 8.11 -10.70 -10.78
C LYS A 42 8.50 -9.23 -10.66
N ASN A 43 7.53 -8.31 -10.61
CA ASN A 43 7.80 -6.89 -10.41
C ASN A 43 8.08 -6.53 -8.94
N LEU A 44 7.84 -7.43 -8.00
CA LEU A 44 7.99 -7.21 -6.55
C LEU A 44 9.23 -7.94 -6.03
N THR A 45 10.40 -7.59 -6.55
CA THR A 45 11.67 -8.20 -6.14
C THR A 45 12.13 -7.68 -4.78
N GLY A 46 13.03 -8.43 -4.16
CA GLY A 46 13.68 -8.08 -2.90
C GLY A 46 13.32 -8.99 -1.74
N ASN A 47 13.96 -8.74 -0.59
CA ASN A 47 13.87 -9.59 0.60
C ASN A 47 12.96 -9.00 1.69
N TYR A 48 12.48 -7.77 1.50
CA TYR A 48 11.62 -7.07 2.44
C TYR A 48 10.35 -6.63 1.73
N ALA A 49 9.20 -6.80 2.36
CA ALA A 49 7.94 -6.34 1.80
C ALA A 49 6.90 -6.02 2.88
N ILE A 50 6.03 -5.06 2.57
CA ILE A 50 4.81 -4.77 3.31
C ILE A 50 3.62 -4.85 2.36
N GLY A 51 2.47 -5.23 2.89
CA GLY A 51 1.25 -5.36 2.11
C GLY A 51 0.03 -4.84 2.86
N HIS A 52 -0.99 -4.43 2.12
CA HIS A 52 -2.21 -3.87 2.70
C HIS A 52 -3.45 -4.30 1.90
N ASN A 53 -4.50 -4.72 2.61
CA ASN A 53 -5.84 -4.90 2.07
C ASN A 53 -6.68 -3.70 2.50
N ARG A 54 -7.23 -2.98 1.53
CA ARG A 54 -8.04 -1.78 1.76
C ARG A 54 -9.51 -2.16 1.85
N TYR A 55 -10.11 -1.87 2.99
CA TYR A 55 -11.55 -1.63 3.10
C TYR A 55 -11.83 -0.17 2.73
N SER A 56 -12.85 0.12 1.92
CA SER A 56 -13.12 1.50 1.52
C SER A 56 -13.68 2.29 2.71
N THR A 57 -12.86 3.21 3.21
CA THR A 57 -13.25 4.26 4.14
C THR A 57 -13.44 5.59 3.40
N THR A 58 -13.53 6.69 4.13
CA THR A 58 -13.53 8.06 3.60
C THR A 58 -12.42 8.31 2.57
N GLY A 59 -12.71 9.08 1.52
CA GLY A 59 -11.76 9.45 0.46
C GLY A 59 -11.99 8.79 -0.91
N GLY A 60 -12.98 7.89 -1.02
CA GLY A 60 -13.44 7.33 -2.29
C GLY A 60 -12.52 6.24 -2.87
N ALA A 61 -12.94 5.65 -3.99
CA ALA A 61 -12.23 4.56 -4.66
C ALA A 61 -11.26 5.11 -5.71
N SER A 62 -10.06 5.53 -5.28
CA SER A 62 -8.96 5.89 -6.17
C SER A 62 -7.77 4.98 -5.95
N LEU A 63 -7.06 4.62 -7.03
CA LEU A 63 -5.83 3.83 -6.96
C LEU A 63 -4.78 4.52 -6.06
N ARG A 64 -4.78 5.87 -6.04
CA ARG A 64 -3.90 6.67 -5.19
C ARG A 64 -4.15 6.43 -3.69
N ASN A 65 -5.35 6.01 -3.31
CA ASN A 65 -5.70 5.72 -1.91
C ASN A 65 -5.38 4.27 -1.50
N ILE A 66 -4.92 3.43 -2.44
CA ILE A 66 -4.49 2.07 -2.14
C ILE A 66 -3.09 2.12 -1.53
N GLN A 67 -2.99 1.53 -0.36
CA GLN A 67 -1.76 1.35 0.40
C GLN A 67 -1.07 0.03 0.01
N PRO A 68 0.23 -0.15 0.31
CA PRO A 68 1.11 0.74 1.07
C PRO A 68 1.45 2.05 0.36
N PHE A 69 1.72 3.12 1.12
CA PHE A 69 2.32 4.34 0.60
C PHE A 69 3.84 4.23 0.63
N PHE A 70 4.50 4.87 -0.33
CA PHE A 70 5.94 5.00 -0.38
C PHE A 70 6.28 6.46 -0.66
N ALA A 71 7.31 6.98 0.00
CA ALA A 71 7.87 8.29 -0.26
C ALA A 71 9.40 8.21 -0.21
N ASP A 72 10.04 8.97 -1.09
CA ASP A 72 11.46 9.28 -0.97
C ASP A 72 11.62 10.51 -0.08
N THR A 73 12.57 10.48 0.85
CA THR A 73 12.80 11.55 1.82
C THR A 73 14.28 11.93 1.83
N GLY A 74 14.62 13.07 2.43
CA GLY A 74 16.02 13.47 2.60
C GLY A 74 16.87 12.47 3.40
N SER A 75 16.24 11.56 4.15
CA SER A 75 16.90 10.50 4.91
C SER A 75 16.76 9.11 4.26
N GLY A 76 16.30 9.05 3.01
CA GLY A 76 16.04 7.82 2.26
C GLY A 76 14.55 7.49 2.13
N GLY A 77 14.25 6.37 1.49
CA GLY A 77 12.88 5.96 1.22
C GLY A 77 12.16 5.33 2.42
N ILE A 78 10.86 5.60 2.56
CA ILE A 78 9.99 5.02 3.59
C ILE A 78 8.74 4.41 2.96
N GLY A 79 8.40 3.18 3.37
CA GLY A 79 7.14 2.51 3.04
C GLY A 79 6.25 2.38 4.27
N VAL A 80 4.95 2.71 4.15
CA VAL A 80 3.99 2.65 5.26
C VAL A 80 2.68 1.99 4.83
N ALA A 81 2.20 1.07 5.65
CA ALA A 81 0.83 0.54 5.60
C ALA A 81 0.17 0.78 6.96
N HIS A 82 -1.06 1.28 6.96
CA HIS A 82 -1.76 1.71 8.15
C HIS A 82 -3.22 1.26 8.13
N ASN A 83 -3.65 0.67 9.24
CA ASN A 83 -5.04 0.33 9.52
C ASN A 83 -5.52 1.10 10.75
N GLY A 84 -6.33 2.14 10.54
CA GLY A 84 -6.81 3.05 11.57
C GLY A 84 -7.24 4.40 10.97
N ASN A 85 -7.49 5.38 11.83
CA ASN A 85 -7.87 6.73 11.41
C ASN A 85 -7.14 7.81 12.22
N LEU A 86 -6.61 8.83 11.53
CA LEU A 86 -6.03 10.01 12.16
C LEU A 86 -7.13 11.06 12.38
N THR A 87 -7.58 11.21 13.63
CA THR A 87 -8.69 12.12 13.99
C THR A 87 -8.37 13.60 13.73
N ASN A 88 -7.09 13.96 13.73
CA ASN A 88 -6.60 15.31 13.47
C ASN A 88 -5.89 15.46 12.11
N ALA A 89 -6.20 14.59 11.13
CA ALA A 89 -5.54 14.57 9.82
C ALA A 89 -5.54 15.92 9.10
N ILE A 90 -6.66 16.67 9.15
CA ILE A 90 -6.77 18.00 8.51
C ILE A 90 -5.81 18.99 9.18
N THR A 91 -5.78 19.03 10.51
CA THR A 91 -4.88 19.90 11.27
C THR A 91 -3.42 19.59 10.98
N LEU A 92 -3.04 18.31 10.94
CA LEU A 92 -1.68 17.90 10.60
C LEU A 92 -1.30 18.29 9.17
N ARG A 93 -2.21 18.11 8.21
CA ARG A 93 -1.98 18.50 6.81
C ARG A 93 -1.69 19.99 6.69
N THR A 94 -2.49 20.85 7.32
CA THR A 94 -2.28 22.31 7.29
C THR A 94 -0.98 22.77 7.96
N LYS A 95 -0.44 22.00 8.90
CA LYS A 95 0.85 22.35 9.56
C LYS A 95 2.07 21.93 8.75
N LEU A 96 1.92 20.96 7.84
CA LEU A 96 3.03 20.34 7.11
C LEU A 96 3.05 20.70 5.61
N VAL A 97 1.95 21.25 5.09
CA VAL A 97 1.76 21.68 3.69
C VAL A 97 1.19 23.09 3.70
#